data_AF-A0A3N5GQG3-F1
#
_entry.id   AF-A0A3N5GQG3-F1
#
_cell.length_a   1.000
_cell.length_b   1.000
_cell.length_c   1.000
_cell.angle_alpha   90.00
_cell.angle_beta   90.00
_cell.angle_gamma   90.00
#
_symmetry.space_group_name_H-M   'P 1'
#
loop_
_entity.id
_entity.type
_entity.pdbx_description
1 polymer ?
#
loop_
_entity_poly.entity_id
_entity_poly.type
_entity_poly.pdbx_seq_one_letter_code
_entity_poly.pdbx_strand_id
1 'polypeptide(L)'
;TYYVFTMNNLDPKTHFKVMRSSNHEGNFLAVLNRQVDVATSNSEMTEKMKEKAPEKLEQIRILWTSPLIPRDPLVWRKDLPGDMKRKIQDFVTGYGKDAREKEILKNMYRLAGFKASTDAQLLPIRELELFKDRRKFEGDANLSDADRRSKLAEIDAKLAELARQSK
;
A
#
# COMPACT_ATOMS: atom_id res chain seq x y z
N THR A 1 -0.60 2.72 8.30
CA THR A 1 -0.73 2.80 9.77
C THR A 1 0.28 1.91 10.48
N TYR A 2 0.57 0.70 10.01
CA TYR A 2 1.46 -0.25 10.67
C TYR A 2 2.82 0.32 11.11
N TYR A 3 3.64 0.81 10.16
CA TYR A 3 5.02 1.20 10.45
C TYR A 3 5.16 2.36 11.44
N VAL A 4 4.28 3.36 11.38
CA VAL A 4 4.35 4.54 12.26
C VAL A 4 3.66 4.29 13.60
N PHE A 5 2.51 3.61 13.62
CA PHE A 5 1.71 3.50 14.84
C PHE A 5 1.88 2.14 15.50
N THR A 6 1.56 1.07 14.78
CA THR A 6 1.56 -0.28 15.33
C THR A 6 2.94 -0.73 15.82
N MET A 7 4.01 -0.41 15.10
CA MET A 7 5.39 -0.70 15.53
C MET A 7 5.83 0.10 16.76
N ASN A 8 5.23 1.26 16.99
CA ASN A 8 5.52 2.13 18.14
C ASN A 8 4.51 1.97 19.28
N ASN A 9 3.65 0.94 19.22
CA ASN A 9 2.61 0.67 20.21
C ASN A 9 1.63 1.84 20.42
N LEU A 10 1.30 2.54 19.33
CA LEU A 10 0.34 3.65 19.32
C LEU A 10 -0.93 3.24 18.56
N ASP A 11 -2.10 3.64 19.07
CA ASP A 11 -3.35 3.64 18.31
C ASP A 11 -3.63 5.08 17.82
N PRO A 12 -3.61 5.36 16.51
CA PRO A 12 -3.86 6.71 16.02
C PRO A 12 -5.24 7.24 16.45
N LYS A 13 -6.24 6.37 16.68
CA LYS A 13 -7.60 6.79 17.06
C LYS A 13 -7.67 7.39 18.46
N THR A 14 -6.77 6.99 19.35
CA THR A 14 -6.68 7.52 20.71
C THR A 14 -5.52 8.50 20.86
N HIS A 15 -4.54 8.46 19.96
CA HIS A 15 -3.35 9.33 20.00
C HIS A 15 -3.59 10.71 19.37
N PHE A 16 -4.48 10.83 18.38
CA PHE A 16 -4.85 12.13 17.81
C PHE A 16 -6.20 12.63 18.31
N LYS A 17 -6.35 13.95 18.41
CA LYS A 17 -7.59 14.60 18.83
C LYS A 17 -8.78 14.29 17.91
N VAL A 18 -8.55 14.26 16.60
CA VAL A 18 -9.55 13.95 15.57
C VAL A 18 -8.87 13.16 14.45
N MET A 19 -9.54 12.12 13.98
CA MET A 19 -9.15 11.39 12.77
C MET A 19 -10.25 11.45 11.73
N ARG A 20 -9.85 11.57 10.46
CA ARG A 20 -10.73 11.52 9.29
C ARG A 20 -10.05 10.73 8.19
N SER A 21 -10.84 10.09 7.33
CA SER A 21 -10.34 9.36 6.16
C SER A 21 -10.49 10.20 4.90
N SER A 22 -9.48 10.15 4.02
CA SER A 22 -9.52 10.73 2.67
C SER A 22 -8.56 9.97 1.77
N ASN A 23 -8.60 10.26 0.47
CA ASN A 23 -7.61 9.76 -0.50
C ASN A 23 -6.32 10.61 -0.44
N HIS A 24 -5.27 10.20 -1.18
CA HIS A 24 -3.98 10.90 -1.16
C HIS A 24 -4.06 12.38 -1.57
N GLU A 25 -4.88 12.72 -2.57
CA GLU A 25 -5.01 14.10 -3.04
C GLU A 25 -5.76 14.97 -2.02
N GLY A 26 -6.87 14.46 -1.48
CA GLY A 26 -7.62 15.14 -0.44
C GLY A 26 -6.79 15.35 0.83
N ASN A 27 -5.98 14.36 1.22
CA ASN A 27 -5.03 14.50 2.33
C ASN A 27 -3.98 15.57 2.06
N PHE A 28 -3.36 15.58 0.88
CA PHE A 28 -2.40 16.60 0.49
C PHE A 28 -3.02 18.01 0.57
N LEU A 29 -4.21 18.19 -0.01
CA LEU A 29 -4.92 19.48 0.01
C LEU A 29 -5.33 19.89 1.42
N ALA A 30 -5.75 18.95 2.27
CA ALA A 30 -6.12 19.24 3.65
C ALA A 30 -4.90 19.73 4.46
N VAL A 31 -3.72 19.15 4.27
CA VAL A 31 -2.48 19.64 4.90
C VAL A 31 -2.08 21.00 4.35
N LEU A 32 -2.07 21.15 3.01
CA LEU A 32 -1.72 22.41 2.34
C LEU A 32 -2.60 23.57 2.83
N ASN A 33 -3.90 23.34 2.96
CA ASN A 33 -4.87 24.33 3.41
C ASN A 33 -5.00 24.42 4.94
N ARG A 34 -4.10 23.77 5.70
CA ARG A 34 -4.07 23.79 7.17
C ARG A 34 -5.38 23.33 7.83
N GLN A 35 -6.10 22.43 7.16
CA GLN A 35 -7.33 21.81 7.68
C GLN A 35 -7.02 20.61 8.57
N VAL A 36 -5.87 19.97 8.37
CA VAL A 36 -5.32 18.91 9.21
C VAL A 36 -3.83 19.16 9.44
N ASP A 37 -3.33 18.76 10.61
CA ASP A 37 -1.93 18.98 10.98
C ASP A 37 -0.98 17.99 10.28
N VAL A 38 -1.44 16.74 10.09
CA VAL A 38 -0.67 15.66 9.48
C VAL A 38 -1.60 14.80 8.64
N ALA A 39 -1.09 14.21 7.55
CA ALA A 39 -1.84 13.24 6.77
C ALA A 39 -0.92 12.20 6.12
N THR A 40 -1.49 11.04 5.76
CA THR A 40 -0.78 10.00 5.01
C THR A 40 -0.81 10.29 3.51
N SER A 41 0.32 10.10 2.83
CA SER A 41 0.45 10.18 1.38
C SER A 41 1.39 9.08 0.87
N ASN A 42 1.80 9.14 -0.39
CA ASN A 42 2.80 8.27 -0.99
C ASN A 42 3.77 9.09 -1.88
N SER A 43 4.87 8.47 -2.30
CA SER A 43 5.89 9.12 -3.14
C SER A 43 5.36 9.50 -4.53
N GLU A 44 4.44 8.70 -5.10
CA GLU A 44 3.85 8.99 -6.41
C GLU A 44 3.06 10.32 -6.41
N MET A 45 2.32 10.61 -5.35
CA MET A 45 1.63 11.89 -5.16
C MET A 45 2.63 13.04 -5.02
N THR A 46 3.70 12.84 -4.25
CA THR A 46 4.77 13.84 -4.10
C THR A 46 5.44 14.15 -5.44
N GLU A 47 5.80 13.14 -6.22
CA GLU A 47 6.39 13.29 -7.57
C GLU A 47 5.43 14.03 -8.51
N LYS A 48 4.16 13.63 -8.53
CA LYS A 48 3.11 14.30 -9.31
C LYS A 48 2.99 15.78 -8.95
N MET A 49 3.01 16.12 -7.66
CA MET A 49 2.92 17.51 -7.21
C MET A 49 4.19 18.31 -7.51
N LYS A 50 5.37 17.68 -7.45
CA LYS A 50 6.64 18.31 -7.83
C LYS A 50 6.62 18.80 -9.29
N GLU A 51 6.01 18.03 -10.18
CA GLU A 51 5.89 18.40 -11.59
C GLU A 51 4.76 19.42 -11.84
N LYS A 52 3.62 19.24 -11.17
CA LYS A 52 2.39 20.01 -11.48
C LYS A 52 2.32 21.36 -10.75
N ALA A 53 2.80 21.43 -9.52
CA ALA A 53 2.71 22.61 -8.65
C ALA A 53 3.81 22.55 -7.56
N PRO A 54 5.10 22.67 -7.94
CA PRO A 54 6.23 22.60 -7.00
C PRO A 54 6.12 23.61 -5.85
N GLU A 55 5.57 24.79 -6.10
CA GLU A 55 5.34 25.85 -5.11
C GLU A 55 4.36 25.44 -4.00
N LYS A 56 3.43 24.52 -4.30
CA LYS A 56 2.53 23.94 -3.29
C LYS A 56 3.22 22.83 -2.51
N LEU A 57 4.10 22.07 -3.17
CA LEU A 57 4.87 21.03 -2.49
C LEU A 57 5.83 21.63 -1.48
N GLU A 58 6.44 22.79 -1.77
CA GLU A 58 7.32 23.52 -0.84
C GLU A 58 6.63 23.98 0.45
N GLN A 59 5.30 24.10 0.45
CA GLN A 59 4.52 24.49 1.63
C GLN A 59 4.22 23.32 2.57
N ILE A 60 4.55 22.09 2.18
CA ILE A 60 4.39 20.90 3.01
C ILE A 60 5.75 20.26 3.31
N ARG A 61 5.82 19.52 4.41
CA ARG A 61 7.03 18.79 4.81
C ARG A 61 6.76 17.31 4.93
N ILE A 62 7.60 16.50 4.31
CA ILE A 62 7.61 15.04 4.51
C ILE A 62 8.23 14.77 5.89
N LEU A 63 7.44 14.18 6.80
CA LEU A 63 7.89 13.88 8.17
C LEU A 63 8.47 12.47 8.32
N TRP A 64 8.05 11.54 7.46
CA TRP A 64 8.42 10.13 7.54
C TRP A 64 8.19 9.43 6.19
N THR A 65 9.01 8.42 5.89
CA THR A 65 8.94 7.61 4.67
C THR A 65 9.00 6.13 5.04
N SER A 66 8.19 5.29 4.38
CA SER A 66 8.17 3.84 4.62
C SER A 66 9.33 3.11 3.94
N PRO A 67 9.58 1.84 4.31
CA PRO A 67 10.27 0.91 3.43
C PRO A 67 9.61 0.86 2.05
N LEU A 68 10.35 0.35 1.06
CA LEU A 68 9.86 0.18 -0.30
C LEU A 68 8.61 -0.73 -0.31
N ILE A 69 7.57 -0.28 -0.98
CA ILE A 69 6.33 -1.03 -1.19
C ILE A 69 6.33 -1.52 -2.65
N PRO A 70 6.08 -2.82 -2.92
CA PRO A 70 5.88 -3.29 -4.29
C PRO A 70 4.79 -2.48 -5.00
N ARG A 71 5.01 -2.15 -6.26
CA ARG A 71 4.08 -1.33 -7.04
C ARG A 71 2.73 -2.03 -7.24
N ASP A 72 1.71 -1.29 -7.64
CA ASP A 72 0.34 -1.82 -7.79
C ASP A 72 0.25 -2.98 -8.82
N PRO A 73 -0.46 -4.07 -8.49
CA PRO A 73 -0.75 -5.15 -9.43
C PRO A 73 -1.96 -4.82 -10.31
N LEU A 74 -1.97 -5.39 -11.53
CA LEU A 74 -3.19 -5.51 -12.33
C LEU A 74 -3.84 -6.87 -12.04
N VAL A 75 -5.15 -6.86 -11.82
CA VAL A 75 -5.91 -8.06 -11.43
C VAL A 75 -7.07 -8.32 -12.38
N TRP A 76 -7.40 -9.59 -12.57
CA TRP A 76 -8.60 -10.04 -13.28
C TRP A 76 -9.35 -11.08 -12.44
N ARG A 77 -10.62 -11.30 -12.78
CA ARG A 77 -11.43 -12.38 -12.19
C ARG A 77 -10.96 -13.78 -12.62
N LYS A 78 -11.05 -14.76 -11.72
CA LYS A 78 -10.52 -16.11 -11.94
C LYS A 78 -11.27 -16.92 -13.00
N ASP A 79 -12.55 -16.63 -13.22
CA ASP A 79 -13.47 -17.28 -14.15
C ASP A 79 -13.36 -16.75 -15.60
N LEU A 80 -12.42 -15.83 -15.89
CA LEU A 80 -12.19 -15.36 -17.24
C LEU A 80 -11.66 -16.51 -18.14
N PRO A 81 -12.17 -16.66 -19.39
CA PRO A 81 -11.69 -17.67 -20.33
C PRO A 81 -10.17 -17.62 -20.53
N GLY A 82 -9.55 -18.79 -20.68
CA GLY A 82 -8.09 -18.90 -20.76
C GLY A 82 -7.47 -18.17 -21.95
N ASP A 83 -8.16 -18.14 -23.09
CA ASP A 83 -7.73 -17.38 -24.27
C ASP A 83 -7.78 -15.87 -24.03
N MET A 84 -8.77 -15.38 -23.29
CA MET A 84 -8.87 -13.97 -22.92
C MET A 84 -7.77 -13.57 -21.93
N LYS A 85 -7.49 -14.41 -20.92
CA LYS A 85 -6.37 -14.16 -19.99
C LYS A 85 -5.04 -14.01 -20.73
N ARG A 86 -4.76 -14.90 -21.69
CA ARG A 86 -3.56 -14.83 -22.54
C ARG A 86 -3.51 -13.52 -23.34
N LYS A 87 -4.59 -13.17 -24.04
CA LYS A 87 -4.68 -11.92 -24.82
C LYS A 87 -4.41 -10.68 -23.96
N ILE A 88 -4.99 -10.61 -22.76
CA ILE A 88 -4.76 -9.49 -21.83
C ILE A 88 -3.31 -9.46 -21.37
N GLN A 89 -2.75 -10.60 -20.97
CA GLN A 89 -1.36 -10.68 -20.51
C GLN A 89 -0.37 -10.28 -21.61
N ASP A 90 -0.56 -10.79 -22.82
CA ASP A 90 0.29 -10.50 -23.98
C ASP A 90 0.23 -9.01 -24.34
N PHE A 91 -0.98 -8.41 -24.31
CA PHE A 91 -1.15 -6.98 -24.54
C PHE A 91 -0.43 -6.16 -23.47
N VAL A 92 -0.72 -6.41 -22.18
CA VAL A 92 -0.22 -5.60 -21.07
C VAL A 92 1.31 -5.68 -20.99
N THR A 93 1.87 -6.89 -21.02
CA THR A 93 3.33 -7.08 -20.93
C THR A 93 4.06 -6.68 -22.21
N GLY A 94 3.36 -6.67 -23.35
CA GLY A 94 3.88 -6.22 -24.63
C GLY A 94 3.72 -4.72 -24.91
N TYR A 95 3.07 -3.95 -24.04
CA TYR A 95 2.78 -2.52 -24.24
C TYR A 95 3.99 -1.63 -23.95
N GLY A 96 4.19 -0.56 -24.73
CA GLY A 96 5.29 0.38 -24.58
C GLY A 96 6.39 0.26 -25.63
N LYS A 97 6.08 -0.30 -26.81
CA LYS A 97 7.07 -0.58 -27.86
C LYS A 97 7.38 0.65 -28.70
N ASP A 98 6.36 1.40 -29.08
CA ASP A 98 6.49 2.60 -29.93
C ASP A 98 6.44 3.91 -29.13
N ALA A 99 6.67 5.03 -29.82
CA ALA A 99 6.67 6.36 -29.20
C ALA A 99 5.32 6.77 -28.61
N ARG A 100 4.21 6.36 -29.24
CA ARG A 100 2.85 6.66 -28.76
C ARG A 100 2.56 5.90 -27.47
N GLU A 101 2.83 4.60 -27.43
CA GLU A 101 2.61 3.79 -26.23
C GLU A 101 3.49 4.23 -25.06
N LYS A 102 4.74 4.59 -25.33
CA LYS A 102 5.66 5.14 -24.31
C LYS A 102 5.14 6.46 -23.73
N GLU A 103 4.60 7.34 -24.57
CA GLU A 103 4.01 8.59 -24.09
C GLU A 103 2.74 8.35 -23.25
N ILE A 104 1.92 7.37 -23.62
CA ILE A 104 0.76 6.96 -22.80
C ILE A 104 1.22 6.44 -21.44
N LEU A 105 2.19 5.51 -21.39
CA LEU A 105 2.73 4.96 -20.15
C LEU A 105 3.35 6.04 -19.25
N LYS A 106 4.08 6.97 -19.86
CA LYS A 106 4.64 8.14 -19.18
C LYS A 106 3.53 8.96 -18.53
N ASN A 107 2.44 9.23 -19.24
CA ASN A 107 1.33 10.07 -18.76
C ASN A 107 0.37 9.37 -17.78
N MET A 108 0.34 8.04 -17.74
CA MET A 108 -0.44 7.31 -16.74
C MET A 108 0.17 7.47 -15.34
N TYR A 109 1.40 6.99 -15.14
CA TYR A 109 2.10 7.05 -13.85
C TYR A 109 3.63 6.93 -14.01
N ARG A 110 4.19 7.56 -15.06
CA ARG A 110 5.63 7.44 -15.39
C ARG A 110 6.05 5.97 -15.51
N LEU A 111 5.15 5.14 -16.06
CA LEU A 111 5.41 3.71 -16.23
C LEU A 111 6.42 3.53 -17.36
N ALA A 112 7.36 2.61 -17.19
CA ALA A 112 8.25 2.18 -18.26
C ALA A 112 7.64 1.04 -19.10
N GLY A 113 6.63 0.36 -18.55
CA GLY A 113 6.00 -0.84 -19.09
C GLY A 113 5.46 -1.69 -17.95
N PHE A 114 5.03 -2.92 -18.28
CA PHE A 114 4.50 -3.87 -17.31
C PHE A 114 5.32 -5.16 -17.28
N LYS A 115 5.38 -5.82 -16.13
CA LYS A 115 6.04 -7.12 -15.96
C LYS A 115 4.99 -8.17 -15.61
N ALA A 116 5.21 -9.40 -16.07
CA ALA A 116 4.43 -10.53 -15.62
C ALA A 116 4.58 -10.67 -14.10
N SER A 117 3.46 -10.92 -13.42
CA SER A 117 3.41 -11.07 -11.97
C SER A 117 2.40 -12.13 -11.56
N THR A 118 2.43 -12.50 -10.28
CA THR A 118 1.54 -13.48 -9.67
C THR A 118 1.14 -12.99 -8.27
N ASP A 119 0.24 -13.72 -7.61
CA ASP A 119 -0.16 -13.47 -6.22
C ASP A 119 1.03 -13.44 -5.25
N ALA A 120 2.19 -14.01 -5.64
CA ALA A 120 3.42 -13.96 -4.84
C ALA A 120 3.91 -12.52 -4.58
N GLN A 121 3.57 -11.55 -5.45
CA GLN A 121 3.88 -10.14 -5.21
C GLN A 121 3.22 -9.60 -3.92
N LEU A 122 2.14 -10.23 -3.47
CA LEU A 122 1.39 -9.82 -2.28
C LEU A 122 1.97 -10.38 -0.98
N LEU A 123 2.98 -11.26 -1.02
CA LEU A 123 3.53 -11.90 0.18
C LEU A 123 3.98 -10.88 1.24
N PRO A 124 4.73 -9.81 0.91
CA PRO A 124 5.14 -8.81 1.91
C PRO A 124 3.94 -8.05 2.49
N ILE A 125 2.87 -7.85 1.70
CA ILE A 125 1.66 -7.16 2.16
C ILE A 125 0.85 -8.06 3.09
N ARG A 126 0.78 -9.36 2.81
CA ARG A 126 0.14 -10.34 3.69
C ARG A 126 0.86 -10.45 5.03
N GLU A 127 2.19 -10.47 5.01
CA GLU A 127 3.01 -10.44 6.22
C GLU A 127 2.76 -9.16 7.04
N LEU A 128 2.72 -8.00 6.39
CA LEU A 128 2.42 -6.72 7.03
C LEU A 128 1.06 -6.71 7.73
N GLU A 129 0.02 -7.22 7.07
CA GLU A 129 -1.33 -7.31 7.68
C GLU A 129 -1.36 -8.31 8.83
N LEU A 130 -0.66 -9.43 8.75
CA LEU A 130 -0.54 -10.39 9.86
C LEU A 130 0.16 -9.77 11.07
N PHE A 131 1.23 -9.00 10.89
CA PHE A 131 1.87 -8.32 12.01
C PHE A 131 0.98 -7.23 12.63
N LYS A 132 0.17 -6.55 11.81
CA LYS A 132 -0.83 -5.60 12.30
C LYS A 132 -1.89 -6.29 13.16
N ASP A 133 -2.43 -7.42 12.69
CA ASP A 133 -3.39 -8.21 13.44
C ASP A 133 -2.79 -8.80 14.72
N ARG A 134 -1.53 -9.23 14.66
CA ARG A 134 -0.80 -9.76 15.83
C ARG A 134 -0.77 -8.73 16.95
N ARG A 135 -0.33 -7.51 16.63
CA ARG A 135 -0.26 -6.40 17.57
C ARG A 135 -1.63 -6.00 18.13
N LYS A 136 -2.67 -6.04 17.29
CA LYS A 136 -4.05 -5.82 17.74
C LYS A 136 -4.44 -6.81 18.83
N PHE A 137 -4.22 -8.12 18.63
CA PHE A 137 -4.60 -9.13 19.61
C PHE A 137 -3.72 -9.14 20.87
N GLU A 138 -2.43 -8.79 20.74
CA GLU A 138 -1.57 -8.58 21.90
C GLU A 138 -2.08 -7.46 22.82
N GLY A 139 -2.54 -6.35 22.24
CA GLY A 139 -3.01 -5.17 22.98
C GLY A 139 -4.49 -5.18 23.36
N ASP A 140 -5.27 -6.22 22.98
CA ASP A 140 -6.70 -6.26 23.26
C ASP A 140 -6.97 -6.71 24.71
N ALA A 141 -7.36 -5.75 25.54
CA ALA A 141 -7.70 -5.96 26.94
C ALA A 141 -9.03 -6.73 27.14
N ASN A 142 -9.88 -6.82 26.12
CA ASN A 142 -11.16 -7.53 26.19
C ASN A 142 -11.03 -9.01 25.78
N LEU A 143 -9.86 -9.43 25.28
CA LEU A 143 -9.62 -10.78 24.83
C LEU A 143 -9.14 -11.65 25.99
N SER A 144 -9.75 -12.83 26.17
CA SER A 144 -9.29 -13.79 27.17
C SER A 144 -7.88 -14.28 26.84
N ASP A 145 -7.12 -14.71 27.85
CA ASP A 145 -5.77 -15.23 27.62
C ASP A 145 -5.76 -16.48 26.73
N ALA A 146 -6.81 -17.31 26.82
CA ALA A 146 -6.96 -18.48 25.96
C ALA A 146 -7.20 -18.08 24.50
N ASP A 147 -8.10 -17.13 24.25
CA ASP A 147 -8.39 -16.65 22.90
C ASP A 147 -7.20 -15.89 22.30
N ARG A 148 -6.51 -15.07 23.11
CA ARG A 148 -5.28 -14.38 22.69
C ARG A 148 -4.23 -15.37 22.24
N ARG A 149 -3.94 -16.40 23.05
CA ARG A 149 -2.98 -17.45 22.67
C ARG A 149 -3.39 -18.17 21.38
N SER A 150 -4.67 -18.51 21.23
CA SER A 150 -5.19 -19.15 20.03
C SER A 150 -5.01 -18.29 18.76
N LYS A 151 -5.35 -17.00 18.84
CA LYS A 151 -5.20 -16.05 17.72
C LYS A 151 -3.76 -15.79 17.35
N LEU A 152 -2.87 -15.65 18.34
CA LEU A 152 -1.44 -15.48 18.08
C LEU A 152 -0.84 -16.73 17.44
N ALA A 153 -1.20 -17.94 17.90
CA ALA A 153 -0.77 -19.19 17.29
C ALA A 153 -1.25 -19.33 15.82
N GLU A 154 -2.49 -18.92 15.53
CA GLU A 154 -3.01 -18.89 14.15
C GLU A 154 -2.18 -17.96 13.25
N ILE A 155 -1.81 -16.78 13.75
CA ILE A 155 -0.99 -15.82 13.01
C ILE A 155 0.44 -16.34 12.82
N ASP A 156 1.06 -16.86 13.87
CA ASP A 156 2.43 -17.37 13.82
C ASP A 156 2.52 -18.54 12.82
N ALA A 157 1.49 -19.40 12.74
CA ALA A 157 1.40 -20.45 11.72
C ALA A 157 1.28 -19.89 10.29
N LYS A 158 0.46 -18.85 10.07
CA LYS A 158 0.36 -18.18 8.77
C LYS A 158 1.67 -17.50 8.36
N LEU A 159 2.34 -16.82 9.28
CA LEU A 159 3.65 -16.20 9.03
C LEU A 159 4.70 -17.25 8.66
N ALA A 160 4.74 -18.38 9.38
CA ALA A 160 5.64 -19.48 9.06
C ALA A 160 5.38 -20.06 7.66
N GLU A 161 4.10 -20.14 7.24
CA GLU A 161 3.74 -20.59 5.90
C GLU A 161 4.14 -19.57 4.82
N LEU A 162 3.89 -18.28 5.02
CA LEU A 162 4.36 -17.24 4.08
C LEU A 162 5.89 -17.26 3.95
N ALA A 163 6.63 -17.46 5.04
CA ALA A 163 8.08 -17.55 5.02
C ALA A 163 8.61 -18.74 4.21
N ARG A 164 7.83 -19.82 4.04
CA ARG A 164 8.16 -20.93 3.14
C ARG A 164 7.90 -20.60 1.67
N GLN A 165 6.85 -19.80 1.40
CA GLN A 165 6.50 -19.37 0.04
C GLN A 165 7.44 -18.30 -0.53
N SER A 166 8.10 -17.54 0.36
CA SER A 166 9.08 -16.51 -0.01
C SER A 166 10.51 -17.05 -0.24
N LYS A 167 10.74 -18.36 -0.08
CA LYS A 167 12.02 -19.04 -0.35
C LYS A 167 12.00 -19.70 -1.72
#